data_AF-A0AAV9Z7B1-F1
#
_entry.id   AF-A0AAV9Z7B1-F1
#
_cell.length_a   1.000
_cell.length_b   1.000
_cell.length_c   1.000
_cell.angle_alpha   90.00
_cell.angle_beta   90.00
_cell.angle_gamma   90.00
#
_symmetry.space_group_name_H-M   'P 1'
#
loop_
_entity.id
_entity.type
_entity.pdbx_description
1 polymer ?
#
loop_
_entity_poly.entity_id
_entity_poly.type
_entity_poly.pdbx_seq_one_letter_code
_entity_poly.pdbx_strand_id
1 'polypeptide(L)'
;MDVSDRSTLVRISQKNIRSYYFLTEEIALRILYNASAPDATHDTSESFTHPPCHPNTRLTILDDLTTWSQDTSDSAPQIVWMHEPAGTEKSAIAQSLCEALQDQTSLGGSFFFKRGHLSRGNAARLWPTIAYQLARSSPSFKAAIATRLTSDPALVNKSLPTQLQQLLIDPYHDAAASIDRNLVVIIDGLDECEDEARQQEILRSLPRFLPCRPRLRILIVSRPETRIKQVFGEPALSSCVHLTVPNASKDVLIYLTDEFKRIRETHAAMASISCPWPEENIILYIMRKSSGHFIYAATVIRFVEDNDFDPAERLVMITLPQSQEPDPKYVSPISALDELYLQILGAVPYRPQLSRVFSVIAVGLISELSVTQIGHLLGLKPTEIILMIRRLHSLIEIKERSQGRAVAQYLSVYHASFLDFLSDPSRSRNFHFSDKDQQNLATDMLEALSQNSTHRDEAMA
;
A
#
# COMPACT_ATOMS: atom_id res chain seq x y z
N MET A 1 -7.80 33.20 62.14
CA MET A 1 -7.55 33.31 60.69
C MET A 1 -6.75 32.10 60.30
N ASP A 2 -7.45 31.13 59.72
CA ASP A 2 -7.07 29.72 59.70
C ASP A 2 -6.23 29.38 58.45
N VAL A 3 -5.23 28.54 58.63
CA VAL A 3 -4.20 28.17 57.64
C VAL A 3 -4.68 27.01 56.74
N SER A 4 -6.00 26.78 56.68
CA SER A 4 -6.63 25.63 56.02
C SER A 4 -6.89 25.77 54.51
N ASP A 5 -6.56 26.90 53.88
CA ASP A 5 -7.01 27.19 52.50
C ASP A 5 -5.91 27.15 51.41
N ARG A 6 -4.62 27.12 51.78
CA ARG A 6 -3.54 27.02 50.79
C ARG A 6 -3.49 25.66 50.08
N SER A 7 -3.75 24.56 50.79
CA SER A 7 -3.76 23.22 50.19
C SER A 7 -4.91 23.02 49.22
N THR A 8 -6.06 23.66 49.47
CA THR A 8 -7.26 23.57 48.64
C THR A 8 -7.10 24.39 47.36
N LEU A 9 -6.57 25.62 47.47
CA LEU A 9 -6.25 26.46 46.31
C LEU A 9 -5.16 25.84 45.41
N VAL A 10 -4.12 25.23 45.99
CA VAL A 10 -3.09 24.49 45.22
C VAL A 10 -3.70 23.29 44.50
N ARG A 11 -4.59 22.53 45.15
CA ARG A 11 -5.28 21.39 44.51
C ARG A 11 -6.22 21.81 43.38
N ILE A 12 -6.97 22.90 43.54
CA ILE A 12 -7.87 23.45 42.51
C ILE A 12 -7.04 23.98 41.32
N SER A 13 -5.96 24.72 41.60
CA SER A 13 -5.04 25.22 40.58
C SER A 13 -4.40 24.06 39.80
N GLN A 14 -3.88 23.04 40.48
CA GLN A 14 -3.31 21.85 39.83
C GLN A 14 -4.35 21.07 39.01
N LYS A 15 -5.60 20.97 39.48
CA LYS A 15 -6.69 20.33 38.74
C LYS A 15 -7.07 21.11 37.48
N ASN A 16 -7.11 22.44 37.55
CA ASN A 16 -7.39 23.31 36.40
C ASN A 16 -6.25 23.26 35.38
N ILE A 17 -5.00 23.24 35.83
CA ILE A 17 -3.82 23.10 34.96
C ILE A 17 -3.82 21.73 34.26
N ARG A 18 -4.09 20.64 34.99
CA ARG A 18 -4.22 19.30 34.37
C ARG A 18 -5.36 19.23 33.36
N SER A 19 -6.50 19.86 33.65
CA SER A 19 -7.62 19.93 32.72
C SER A 19 -7.28 20.71 31.44
N TYR A 20 -6.48 21.77 31.56
CA TYR A 20 -6.02 22.56 30.41
C TYR A 20 -5.07 21.75 29.52
N TYR A 21 -4.05 21.11 30.11
CA TYR A 21 -3.11 20.27 29.34
C TYR A 21 -3.81 19.11 28.64
N PHE A 22 -4.72 18.42 29.34
CA PHE A 22 -5.52 17.36 28.74
C PHE A 22 -6.32 17.86 27.53
N LEU A 23 -6.95 19.03 27.64
CA LEU A 23 -7.71 19.62 26.52
C LEU A 23 -6.80 19.98 25.34
N THR A 24 -5.62 20.55 25.58
CA THR A 24 -4.67 20.88 24.51
C THR A 24 -4.16 19.65 23.77
N GLU A 25 -3.91 18.56 24.49
CA GLU A 25 -3.48 17.29 23.89
C GLU A 25 -4.57 16.65 23.04
N GLU A 26 -5.83 16.72 23.46
CA GLU A 26 -6.97 16.21 22.68
C GLU A 26 -7.24 17.05 21.42
N ILE A 27 -7.10 18.37 21.52
CA ILE A 27 -7.19 19.27 20.34
C ILE A 27 -6.09 18.92 19.33
N ALA A 28 -4.86 18.74 19.80
CA ALA A 28 -3.73 18.38 18.96
C ALA A 28 -3.94 17.03 18.24
N LEU A 29 -4.42 16.01 18.96
CA LEU A 29 -4.78 14.72 18.35
C LEU A 29 -5.86 14.88 17.28
N ARG A 30 -6.87 15.72 17.52
CA ARG A 30 -7.93 15.95 16.52
C ARG A 30 -7.40 16.65 15.27
N ILE A 31 -6.50 17.63 15.43
CA ILE A 31 -5.85 18.32 14.30
C ILE A 31 -5.05 17.29 13.47
N LEU A 32 -4.24 16.47 14.13
CA LEU A 32 -3.47 15.41 13.45
C LEU A 32 -4.38 14.39 12.77
N TYR A 33 -5.43 13.92 13.45
CA TYR A 33 -6.36 12.94 12.88
C TYR A 33 -7.02 13.46 11.60
N ASN A 34 -7.50 14.70 11.60
CA ASN A 34 -8.12 15.32 10.41
C ASN A 34 -7.11 15.54 9.26
N ALA A 35 -5.84 15.72 9.60
CA ALA A 35 -4.75 15.85 8.66
C ALA A 35 -4.15 14.51 8.22
N SER A 36 -4.42 13.42 8.93
CA SER A 36 -3.86 12.09 8.67
C SER A 36 -4.62 11.32 7.57
N ALA A 37 -4.03 10.20 7.16
CA ALA A 37 -4.65 9.14 6.37
C ALA A 37 -4.70 7.86 7.25
N PRO A 38 -5.73 7.68 8.08
CA PRO A 38 -5.82 6.52 8.97
C PRO A 38 -5.81 5.19 8.21
N ASP A 39 -6.30 5.18 6.98
CA ASP A 39 -6.33 4.06 6.03
C ASP A 39 -4.95 3.73 5.40
N ALA A 40 -3.92 4.53 5.68
CA ALA A 40 -2.55 4.29 5.25
C ALA A 40 -1.70 3.55 6.29
N THR A 41 -2.24 3.20 7.47
CA THR A 41 -1.48 2.52 8.53
C THR A 41 -1.58 0.99 8.42
N HIS A 42 -0.60 0.28 8.99
CA HIS A 42 -0.52 -1.19 8.97
C HIS A 42 -1.72 -1.91 9.62
N ASP A 43 -2.40 -1.27 10.59
CA ASP A 43 -3.44 -1.83 11.45
C ASP A 43 -4.87 -1.56 10.98
N THR A 44 -5.04 -1.24 9.69
CA THR A 44 -6.35 -0.89 9.12
C THR A 44 -7.17 -2.11 8.73
N SER A 45 -8.49 -1.96 8.66
CA SER A 45 -9.36 -3.00 8.07
C SER A 45 -9.13 -3.17 6.56
N GLU A 46 -8.38 -2.28 5.91
CA GLU A 46 -7.91 -2.44 4.53
C GLU A 46 -6.50 -3.08 4.43
N SER A 47 -5.92 -3.53 5.56
CA SER A 47 -4.69 -4.34 5.62
C SER A 47 -4.76 -5.60 4.75
N PHE A 48 -5.96 -6.05 4.36
CA PHE A 48 -6.16 -7.04 3.29
C PHE A 48 -5.55 -6.65 1.93
N THR A 49 -5.15 -5.39 1.73
CA THR A 49 -4.44 -4.96 0.51
C THR A 49 -2.96 -5.37 0.49
N HIS A 50 -2.33 -5.56 1.65
CA HIS A 50 -0.96 -6.04 1.78
C HIS A 50 -0.86 -6.97 3.00
N PRO A 51 -1.25 -8.26 2.89
CA PRO A 51 -1.09 -9.18 3.99
C PRO A 51 0.40 -9.30 4.39
N PRO A 52 0.70 -9.66 5.66
CA PRO A 52 2.06 -10.00 6.06
C PRO A 52 2.63 -11.14 5.20
N CYS A 53 3.95 -11.31 5.25
CA CYS A 53 4.60 -12.43 4.59
C CYS A 53 3.95 -13.77 4.96
N HIS A 54 3.86 -14.67 3.99
CA HIS A 54 3.37 -16.02 4.21
C HIS A 54 4.19 -16.71 5.33
N PRO A 55 3.57 -17.50 6.22
CA PRO A 55 4.30 -18.17 7.30
C PRO A 55 5.55 -18.91 6.80
N ASN A 56 6.64 -18.80 7.56
CA ASN A 56 7.95 -19.41 7.25
C ASN A 56 8.62 -18.93 5.95
N THR A 57 8.22 -17.78 5.42
CA THR A 57 8.89 -17.13 4.27
C THR A 57 9.60 -15.85 4.70
N ARG A 58 10.55 -15.37 3.87
CA ARG A 58 11.26 -14.08 4.09
C ARG A 58 11.97 -13.94 5.44
N LEU A 59 12.23 -15.05 6.12
CA LEU A 59 12.75 -15.05 7.49
C LEU A 59 14.11 -14.33 7.60
N THR A 60 15.02 -14.55 6.66
CA THR A 60 16.36 -13.93 6.69
C THR A 60 16.30 -12.41 6.63
N ILE A 61 15.52 -11.83 5.71
CA ILE A 61 15.44 -10.37 5.59
C ILE A 61 14.68 -9.75 6.76
N LEU A 62 13.66 -10.44 7.29
CA LEU A 62 12.96 -10.00 8.50
C LEU A 62 13.89 -10.00 9.72
N ASP A 63 14.77 -11.00 9.85
CA ASP A 63 15.78 -11.08 10.91
C ASP A 63 16.84 -9.96 10.78
N ASP A 64 17.32 -9.70 9.56
CA ASP A 64 18.25 -8.60 9.29
C ASP A 64 17.65 -7.25 9.67
N LEU A 65 16.39 -6.99 9.27
CA LEU A 65 15.68 -5.75 9.59
C LEU A 65 15.35 -5.63 11.08
N THR A 66 15.04 -6.74 11.75
CA THR A 66 14.81 -6.77 13.19
C THR A 66 16.09 -6.51 13.97
N THR A 67 17.20 -7.10 13.54
CA THR A 67 18.53 -6.83 14.11
C THR A 67 18.91 -5.36 13.93
N TRP A 68 18.71 -4.83 12.71
CA TRP A 68 18.92 -3.42 12.42
C TRP A 68 18.07 -2.50 13.30
N SER A 69 16.79 -2.81 13.53
CA SER A 69 15.88 -1.98 14.32
C SER A 69 16.26 -1.92 15.80
N GLN A 70 16.92 -2.96 16.31
CA GLN A 70 17.33 -3.08 17.71
C GLN A 70 18.76 -2.60 17.97
N ASP A 71 19.59 -2.45 16.94
CA ASP A 71 21.02 -2.10 17.09
C ASP A 71 21.21 -0.78 17.88
N THR A 72 21.97 -0.81 18.96
CA THR A 72 22.30 0.33 19.83
C THR A 72 23.73 0.86 19.65
N SER A 73 24.43 0.49 18.57
CA SER A 73 25.75 1.02 18.18
C SER A 73 25.67 2.37 17.44
N ASP A 74 26.53 3.34 17.80
CA ASP A 74 26.48 4.71 17.23
C ASP A 74 26.76 4.77 15.73
N SER A 75 27.36 3.71 15.20
CA SER A 75 27.61 3.47 13.78
C SER A 75 26.41 2.90 13.02
N ALA A 76 25.35 2.48 13.71
CA ALA A 76 24.21 1.84 13.06
C ALA A 76 23.49 2.83 12.13
N PRO A 77 23.16 2.43 10.89
CA PRO A 77 22.47 3.30 9.96
C PRO A 77 21.07 3.65 10.49
N GLN A 78 20.67 4.91 10.36
CA GLN A 78 19.34 5.35 10.75
C GLN A 78 18.32 5.28 9.62
N ILE A 79 18.80 5.27 8.37
CA ILE A 79 17.98 5.23 7.16
C ILE A 79 18.35 3.96 6.40
N VAL A 80 17.35 3.11 6.15
CA VAL A 80 17.47 1.96 5.25
C VAL A 80 16.50 2.17 4.11
N TRP A 81 16.97 2.01 2.89
CA TRP A 81 16.16 1.96 1.70
C TRP A 81 16.14 0.54 1.14
N MET A 82 15.03 -0.17 1.35
CA MET A 82 14.78 -1.48 0.76
C MET A 82 14.15 -1.33 -0.62
N HIS A 83 14.86 -1.77 -1.66
CA HIS A 83 14.45 -1.52 -3.03
C HIS A 83 14.54 -2.74 -3.95
N GLU A 84 13.46 -2.99 -4.69
CA GLU A 84 13.37 -4.07 -5.69
C GLU A 84 12.31 -3.74 -6.75
N PRO A 85 12.35 -4.37 -7.94
CA PRO A 85 11.27 -4.32 -8.91
C PRO A 85 9.91 -4.77 -8.34
N ALA A 86 8.85 -4.56 -9.13
CA ALA A 86 7.49 -4.96 -8.76
C ALA A 86 7.40 -6.49 -8.54
N GLY A 87 6.51 -6.94 -7.64
CA GLY A 87 6.21 -8.36 -7.47
C GLY A 87 7.11 -9.14 -6.50
N THR A 88 7.98 -8.46 -5.75
CA THR A 88 8.89 -9.04 -4.75
C THR A 88 8.38 -8.98 -3.30
N GLU A 89 7.10 -8.65 -3.09
CA GLU A 89 6.45 -8.60 -1.76
C GLU A 89 7.05 -7.66 -0.72
N LYS A 90 7.71 -6.61 -1.19
CA LYS A 90 8.24 -5.53 -0.35
C LYS A 90 7.24 -5.03 0.71
N SER A 91 6.00 -4.78 0.31
CA SER A 91 4.93 -4.35 1.21
C SER A 91 4.56 -5.40 2.27
N ALA A 92 4.63 -6.69 1.93
CA ALA A 92 4.37 -7.77 2.90
C ALA A 92 5.50 -7.87 3.94
N ILE A 93 6.76 -7.67 3.51
CA ILE A 93 7.92 -7.59 4.42
C ILE A 93 7.77 -6.38 5.35
N ALA A 94 7.38 -5.22 4.80
CA ALA A 94 7.12 -4.01 5.58
C ALA A 94 5.98 -4.22 6.60
N GLN A 95 4.90 -4.91 6.20
CA GLN A 95 3.78 -5.26 7.06
C GLN A 95 4.21 -6.20 8.20
N SER A 96 4.90 -7.30 7.89
CA SER A 96 5.41 -8.23 8.91
C SER A 96 6.37 -7.56 9.89
N LEU A 97 7.21 -6.63 9.41
CA LEU A 97 8.08 -5.86 10.29
C LEU A 97 7.28 -4.89 11.17
N CYS A 98 6.21 -4.26 10.65
CA CYS A 98 5.33 -3.44 11.47
C CYS A 98 4.73 -4.25 12.63
N GLU A 99 4.18 -5.43 12.36
CA GLU A 99 3.60 -6.32 13.37
C GLU A 99 4.64 -6.72 14.43
N ALA A 100 5.82 -7.17 14.00
CA ALA A 100 6.91 -7.53 14.92
C ALA A 100 7.37 -6.36 15.80
N LEU A 101 7.46 -5.15 15.24
CA LEU A 101 7.88 -3.95 15.97
C LEU A 101 6.79 -3.41 16.89
N GLN A 102 5.51 -3.59 16.53
CA GLN A 102 4.38 -3.22 17.35
C GLN A 102 4.36 -4.07 18.64
N ASP A 103 4.56 -5.39 18.51
CA ASP A 103 4.67 -6.32 19.63
C ASP A 103 5.84 -5.96 20.56
N GLN A 104 6.93 -5.44 20.00
CA GLN A 104 8.12 -4.97 20.73
C GLN A 104 8.02 -3.51 21.21
N THR A 105 6.88 -2.83 21.02
CA THR A 105 6.67 -1.40 21.32
C THR A 105 7.68 -0.44 20.67
N SER A 106 8.35 -0.88 19.61
CA SER A 106 9.41 -0.16 18.90
C SER A 106 8.93 0.45 17.57
N LEU A 107 7.69 0.18 17.17
CA LEU A 107 7.07 0.85 16.02
C LEU A 107 6.75 2.31 16.36
N GLY A 108 7.43 3.24 15.68
CA GLY A 108 7.15 4.67 15.77
C GLY A 108 5.95 5.07 14.92
N GLY A 109 5.81 4.46 13.74
CA GLY A 109 4.65 4.68 12.88
C GLY A 109 4.86 4.05 11.51
N SER A 110 3.76 3.93 10.78
CA SER A 110 3.72 3.32 9.45
C SER A 110 2.93 4.17 8.46
N PHE A 111 3.34 4.17 7.20
CA PHE A 111 2.56 4.76 6.11
C PHE A 111 2.75 3.95 4.83
N PHE A 112 1.66 3.41 4.30
CA PHE A 112 1.61 2.60 3.08
C PHE A 112 0.96 3.41 1.97
N PHE A 113 1.80 3.97 1.09
CA PHE A 113 1.33 4.66 -0.10
C PHE A 113 0.51 3.73 -1.00
N LYS A 114 -0.41 4.32 -1.76
CA LYS A 114 -1.17 3.62 -2.79
C LYS A 114 -1.58 4.58 -3.89
N ARG A 115 -1.16 4.29 -5.13
CA ARG A 115 -1.42 5.16 -6.28
C ARG A 115 -2.91 5.20 -6.61
N GLY A 116 -3.46 6.38 -6.89
CA GLY A 116 -4.88 6.55 -7.24
C GLY A 116 -5.82 6.42 -6.03
N HIS A 117 -5.30 6.63 -4.81
CA HIS A 117 -6.10 6.66 -3.59
C HIS A 117 -5.95 8.04 -2.93
N LEU A 118 -7.05 8.78 -2.79
CA LEU A 118 -7.07 10.19 -2.35
C LEU A 118 -6.20 10.52 -1.13
N SER A 119 -6.21 9.64 -0.14
CA SER A 119 -5.47 9.77 1.12
C SER A 119 -4.06 9.17 1.04
N ARG A 120 -3.95 7.91 0.60
CA ARG A 120 -2.70 7.13 0.58
C ARG A 120 -1.73 7.57 -0.52
N GLY A 121 -2.20 8.13 -1.64
CA GLY A 121 -1.34 8.68 -2.70
C GLY A 121 -0.78 10.07 -2.36
N ASN A 122 -1.36 10.75 -1.36
CA ASN A 122 -1.08 12.13 -1.05
C ASN A 122 0.03 12.28 0.00
N ALA A 123 1.22 12.69 -0.44
CA ALA A 123 2.37 12.93 0.44
C ALA A 123 2.10 13.92 1.58
N ALA A 124 1.18 14.89 1.43
CA ALA A 124 0.86 15.85 2.50
C ALA A 124 0.28 15.18 3.76
N ARG A 125 -0.22 13.94 3.64
CA ARG A 125 -0.77 13.14 4.72
C ARG A 125 0.29 12.35 5.49
N LEU A 126 1.49 12.17 4.93
CA LEU A 126 2.54 11.31 5.50
C LEU A 126 2.91 11.71 6.94
N TRP A 127 3.49 12.89 7.12
CA TRP A 127 4.01 13.31 8.42
C TRP A 127 2.93 13.53 9.49
N PRO A 128 1.75 14.11 9.17
CA PRO A 128 0.63 14.14 10.12
C PRO A 128 0.21 12.75 10.59
N THR A 129 0.22 11.74 9.71
CA THR A 129 -0.15 10.36 10.05
C THR A 129 0.88 9.68 10.94
N ILE A 130 2.19 9.86 10.67
CA ILE A 130 3.25 9.35 11.54
C ILE A 130 3.21 10.04 12.91
N ALA A 131 3.07 11.37 12.94
CA ALA A 131 2.96 12.14 14.17
C ALA A 131 1.73 11.74 15.01
N TYR A 132 0.60 11.45 14.37
CA TYR A 132 -0.59 10.92 15.03
C TYR A 132 -0.34 9.58 15.72
N GLN A 133 0.31 8.63 15.02
CA GLN A 133 0.65 7.30 15.57
C GLN A 133 1.60 7.41 16.78
N LEU A 134 2.62 8.27 16.70
CA LEU A 134 3.52 8.52 17.83
C LEU A 134 2.83 9.20 19.00
N ALA A 135 1.98 10.20 18.75
CA ALA A 135 1.23 10.88 19.80
C ALA A 135 0.25 9.95 20.53
N ARG A 136 -0.25 8.90 19.87
CA ARG A 136 -1.08 7.86 20.50
C ARG A 136 -0.28 6.88 21.34
N SER A 137 0.96 6.56 20.95
CA SER A 137 1.79 5.55 21.60
C SER A 137 2.76 6.12 22.65
N SER A 138 3.05 7.42 22.62
CA SER A 138 3.99 8.09 23.52
C SER A 138 3.39 9.34 24.17
N PRO A 139 3.05 9.31 25.48
CA PRO A 139 2.52 10.47 26.19
C PRO A 139 3.45 11.68 26.21
N SER A 140 4.77 11.46 26.30
CA SER A 140 5.76 12.55 26.26
C SER A 140 5.79 13.24 24.90
N PHE A 141 5.74 12.46 23.82
CA PHE A 141 5.63 12.99 22.47
C PHE A 141 4.31 13.75 22.27
N LYS A 142 3.19 13.19 22.77
CA LYS A 142 1.87 13.83 22.74
C LYS A 142 1.88 15.23 23.36
N ALA A 143 2.48 15.36 24.55
CA ALA A 143 2.59 16.64 25.24
C ALA A 143 3.47 17.64 24.45
N ALA A 144 4.60 17.18 23.90
CA ALA A 144 5.51 18.02 23.12
C ALA A 144 4.84 18.56 21.84
N ILE A 145 4.17 17.70 21.08
CA ILE A 145 3.51 18.10 19.84
C ILE A 145 2.26 18.95 20.09
N ALA A 146 1.56 18.73 21.21
CA ALA A 146 0.37 19.50 21.56
C ALA A 146 0.67 20.99 21.74
N THR A 147 1.81 21.33 22.36
CA THR A 147 2.26 22.72 22.53
C THR A 147 2.46 23.40 21.18
N ARG A 148 3.03 22.70 20.20
CA ARG A 148 3.30 23.22 18.85
C ARG A 148 2.02 23.41 18.05
N LEU A 149 1.14 22.41 18.03
CA LEU A 149 -0.13 22.47 17.30
C LEU A 149 -1.14 23.45 17.90
N THR A 150 -1.11 23.67 19.21
CA THR A 150 -1.93 24.71 19.85
C THR A 150 -1.45 26.11 19.45
N SER A 151 -0.13 26.29 19.25
CA SER A 151 0.45 27.57 18.84
C SER A 151 0.26 27.84 17.34
N ASP A 152 0.35 26.80 16.51
CA ASP A 152 0.16 26.89 15.06
C ASP A 152 -0.62 25.68 14.51
N PRO A 153 -1.97 25.75 14.50
CA PRO A 153 -2.80 24.67 13.94
C PRO A 153 -2.59 24.44 12.45
N ALA A 154 -2.10 25.44 11.71
CA ALA A 154 -1.86 25.33 10.27
C ALA A 154 -0.57 24.55 9.95
N LEU A 155 0.19 24.14 10.96
CA LEU A 155 1.43 23.37 10.80
C LEU A 155 1.23 22.09 9.96
N VAL A 156 0.08 21.43 10.10
CA VAL A 156 -0.27 20.23 9.31
C VAL A 156 -0.46 20.51 7.82
N ASN A 157 -0.51 21.77 7.39
CA ASN A 157 -0.66 22.17 5.99
C ASN A 157 0.62 22.82 5.41
N LYS A 158 1.72 22.88 6.18
CA LYS A 158 2.99 23.43 5.71
C LYS A 158 3.73 22.47 4.78
N SER A 159 4.87 22.92 4.25
CA SER A 159 5.76 22.10 3.42
C SER A 159 6.17 20.79 4.10
N LEU A 160 6.46 19.74 3.33
CA LEU A 160 6.83 18.42 3.87
C LEU A 160 8.08 18.50 4.77
N PRO A 161 9.14 19.27 4.45
CA PRO A 161 10.27 19.45 5.34
C PRO A 161 9.89 20.16 6.64
N THR A 162 9.00 21.17 6.58
CA THR A 162 8.53 21.85 7.81
C THR A 162 7.71 20.92 8.68
N GLN A 163 6.81 20.13 8.07
CA GLN A 163 6.04 19.11 8.78
C GLN A 163 6.97 18.09 9.43
N LEU A 164 7.92 17.51 8.69
CA LEU A 164 8.90 16.58 9.24
C LEU A 164 9.63 17.17 10.45
N GLN A 165 10.13 18.40 10.32
CA GLN A 165 10.87 19.03 11.40
C GLN A 165 10.00 19.25 12.64
N GLN A 166 8.85 19.89 12.49
CA GLN A 166 8.08 20.40 13.63
C GLN A 166 6.99 19.46 14.14
N LEU A 167 6.54 18.50 13.33
CA LEU A 167 5.58 17.45 13.75
C LEU A 167 6.27 16.17 14.21
N LEU A 168 7.53 15.93 13.84
CA LEU A 168 8.20 14.67 14.16
C LEU A 168 9.52 14.87 14.88
N ILE A 169 10.50 15.54 14.26
CA ILE A 169 11.87 15.62 14.78
C ILE A 169 11.95 16.45 16.06
N ASP A 170 11.44 17.68 16.06
CA ASP A 170 11.52 18.54 17.23
C ASP A 170 10.72 17.97 18.42
N PRO A 171 9.44 17.52 18.28
CA PRO A 171 8.73 16.90 19.38
C PRO A 171 9.41 15.63 19.91
N TYR A 172 10.08 14.88 19.03
CA TYR A 172 10.85 13.71 19.42
C TYR A 172 12.07 14.10 20.28
N HIS A 173 12.80 15.15 19.90
CA HIS A 173 13.89 15.69 20.72
C HIS A 173 13.40 16.22 22.07
N ASP A 174 12.28 16.93 22.09
CA ASP A 174 11.66 17.45 23.32
C ASP A 174 11.26 16.29 24.26
N ALA A 175 10.88 15.13 23.69
CA ALA A 175 10.48 13.93 24.42
C ALA A 175 11.63 12.93 24.68
N ALA A 176 12.85 13.21 24.19
CA ALA A 176 13.97 12.27 24.11
C ALA A 176 14.34 11.63 25.46
N ALA A 177 14.30 12.40 26.55
CA ALA A 177 14.65 11.92 27.88
C ALA A 177 13.67 10.85 28.42
N SER A 178 12.45 10.81 27.89
CA SER A 178 11.39 9.87 28.30
C SER A 178 11.23 8.69 27.32
N ILE A 179 11.99 8.67 26.23
CA ILE A 179 11.99 7.59 25.25
C ILE A 179 13.29 6.82 25.45
N ASP A 180 13.22 5.60 25.96
CA ASP A 180 14.37 4.78 26.32
C ASP A 180 14.66 3.66 25.31
N ARG A 181 13.99 3.70 24.15
CA ARG A 181 14.03 2.68 23.11
C ARG A 181 14.19 3.27 21.72
N ASN A 182 14.62 2.44 20.79
CA ASN A 182 14.64 2.79 19.37
C ASN A 182 13.22 2.81 18.83
N LEU A 183 12.89 3.81 18.00
CA LEU A 183 11.62 3.86 17.28
C LEU A 183 11.89 3.76 15.78
N VAL A 184 11.09 2.98 15.09
CA VAL A 184 11.17 2.83 13.63
C VAL A 184 9.94 3.40 12.95
N VAL A 185 10.15 4.28 11.97
CA VAL A 185 9.13 4.72 11.03
C VAL A 185 9.26 3.90 9.75
N ILE A 186 8.16 3.30 9.30
CA ILE A 186 8.13 2.50 8.06
C ILE A 186 7.31 3.25 7.02
N ILE A 187 7.90 3.49 5.85
CA ILE A 187 7.25 4.12 4.71
C ILE A 187 7.30 3.14 3.54
N ASP A 188 6.15 2.57 3.19
CA ASP A 188 6.01 1.61 2.09
C ASP A 188 5.39 2.24 0.85
N GLY A 189 5.84 1.79 -0.32
CA GLY A 189 5.32 2.19 -1.62
C GLY A 189 5.63 3.64 -2.00
N LEU A 190 6.79 4.20 -1.65
CA LEU A 190 7.09 5.62 -1.97
C LEU A 190 6.98 5.94 -3.49
N ASP A 191 7.20 4.95 -4.38
CA ASP A 191 6.94 5.00 -5.83
C ASP A 191 5.45 5.12 -6.22
N GLU A 192 4.55 4.83 -5.28
CA GLU A 192 3.11 4.97 -5.43
C GLU A 192 2.58 6.33 -4.96
N CYS A 193 3.46 7.25 -4.55
CA CYS A 193 3.10 8.65 -4.33
C CYS A 193 2.74 9.33 -5.66
N GLU A 194 1.61 10.05 -5.68
CA GLU A 194 1.08 10.66 -6.92
C GLU A 194 1.91 11.85 -7.41
N ASP A 195 2.55 12.57 -6.49
CA ASP A 195 3.33 13.77 -6.80
C ASP A 195 4.83 13.45 -6.74
N GLU A 196 5.42 13.30 -7.92
CA GLU A 196 6.83 12.98 -8.09
C GLU A 196 7.77 14.06 -7.52
N ALA A 197 7.34 15.32 -7.45
CA ALA A 197 8.14 16.39 -6.86
C ALA A 197 8.14 16.27 -5.33
N ARG A 198 6.97 16.00 -4.74
CA ARG A 198 6.83 15.74 -3.30
C ARG A 198 7.57 14.48 -2.87
N GLN A 199 7.61 13.45 -3.70
CA GLN A 199 8.41 12.25 -3.45
C GLN A 199 9.90 12.59 -3.20
N GLN A 200 10.48 13.43 -4.06
CA GLN A 200 11.86 13.89 -3.88
C GLN A 200 12.00 14.81 -2.67
N GLU A 201 11.00 15.65 -2.39
CA GLU A 201 10.97 16.52 -1.21
C GLU A 201 11.02 15.71 0.10
N ILE A 202 10.27 14.59 0.17
CA ILE A 202 10.34 13.63 1.27
C ILE A 202 11.78 13.13 1.42
N LEU A 203 12.36 12.57 0.36
CA LEU A 203 13.70 11.98 0.41
C LEU A 203 14.79 12.98 0.81
N ARG A 204 14.78 14.17 0.22
CA ARG A 204 15.76 15.24 0.54
C ARG A 204 15.60 15.80 1.95
N SER A 205 14.46 15.56 2.61
CA SER A 205 14.24 15.96 4.00
C SER A 205 14.73 14.94 5.02
N LEU A 206 14.96 13.68 4.62
CA LEU A 206 15.39 12.59 5.51
C LEU A 206 16.75 12.78 6.21
N PRO A 207 17.75 13.47 5.64
CA PRO A 207 19.01 13.71 6.36
C PRO A 207 18.81 14.41 7.71
N ARG A 208 17.66 15.05 7.92
CA ARG A 208 17.27 15.65 9.21
C ARG A 208 17.04 14.63 10.32
N PHE A 209 16.85 13.34 10.01
CA PHE A 209 16.79 12.26 11.01
C PHE A 209 18.16 11.91 11.60
N LEU A 210 19.25 12.09 10.82
CA LEU A 210 20.62 11.70 11.18
C LEU A 210 21.10 12.16 12.58
N PRO A 211 20.76 13.36 13.08
CA PRO A 211 21.14 13.81 14.42
C PRO A 211 20.22 13.32 15.55
N CYS A 212 19.13 12.58 15.30
CA CYS A 212 18.16 12.19 16.31
C CYS A 212 18.72 11.18 17.34
N ARG A 213 18.61 11.51 18.64
CA ARG A 213 18.96 10.66 19.80
C ARG A 213 17.87 10.81 20.89
N PRO A 214 17.30 9.75 21.51
CA PRO A 214 17.43 8.31 21.22
C PRO A 214 17.11 8.01 19.74
N ARG A 215 17.31 6.77 19.26
CA ARG A 215 17.34 6.58 17.79
C ARG A 215 15.95 6.51 17.20
N LEU A 216 15.65 7.50 16.37
CA LEU A 216 14.56 7.45 15.41
C LEU A 216 15.11 6.95 14.09
N ARG A 217 14.62 5.79 13.65
CA ARG A 217 15.01 5.11 12.42
C ARG A 217 13.92 5.22 11.37
N ILE A 218 14.30 5.11 10.11
CA ILE A 218 13.36 5.08 9.00
C ILE A 218 13.71 3.95 8.04
N LEU A 219 12.72 3.12 7.74
CA LEU A 219 12.75 2.15 6.66
C LEU A 219 11.90 2.71 5.52
N ILE A 220 12.52 2.89 4.36
CA ILE A 220 11.82 3.26 3.14
C ILE A 220 11.79 2.06 2.24
N VAL A 221 10.62 1.76 1.72
CA VAL A 221 10.37 0.63 0.85
C VAL A 221 9.77 1.16 -0.44
N SER A 222 10.44 0.90 -1.57
CA SER A 222 9.96 1.36 -2.86
C SER A 222 10.55 0.59 -4.04
N ARG A 223 9.98 0.78 -5.23
CA ARG A 223 10.67 0.44 -6.48
C ARG A 223 11.85 1.38 -6.69
N PRO A 224 12.93 0.93 -7.36
CA PRO A 224 14.09 1.76 -7.57
C PRO A 224 13.90 2.58 -8.86
N GLU A 225 12.84 3.39 -8.89
CA GLU A 225 12.57 4.32 -9.99
C GLU A 225 13.71 5.32 -10.16
N THR A 226 13.94 5.78 -11.39
CA THR A 226 15.11 6.60 -11.74
C THR A 226 15.30 7.80 -10.82
N ARG A 227 14.22 8.50 -10.46
CA ARG A 227 14.29 9.70 -9.62
C ARG A 227 14.57 9.37 -8.15
N ILE A 228 13.97 8.31 -7.64
CA ILE A 228 14.26 7.82 -6.28
C ILE A 228 15.74 7.43 -6.19
N LYS A 229 16.24 6.65 -7.16
CA LYS A 229 17.67 6.29 -7.25
C LYS A 229 18.58 7.52 -7.29
N GLN A 230 18.21 8.53 -8.08
CA GLN A 230 18.99 9.77 -8.20
C GLN A 230 19.12 10.48 -6.85
N VAL A 231 18.01 10.61 -6.08
CA VAL A 231 18.06 11.30 -4.79
C VAL A 231 18.86 10.51 -3.76
N PHE A 232 18.70 9.18 -3.68
CA PHE A 232 19.53 8.37 -2.79
C PHE A 232 21.02 8.35 -3.18
N GLY A 233 21.36 8.67 -4.43
CA GLY A 233 22.74 8.90 -4.87
C GLY A 233 23.32 10.27 -4.48
N GLU A 234 22.53 11.18 -3.90
CA GLU A 234 23.01 12.49 -3.45
C GLU A 234 23.92 12.35 -2.20
N PRO A 235 24.98 13.17 -2.05
CA PRO A 235 25.90 13.08 -0.91
C PRO A 235 25.24 13.18 0.46
N ALA A 236 24.11 13.89 0.55
CA ALA A 236 23.37 14.06 1.81
C ALA A 236 22.74 12.75 2.32
N LEU A 237 22.61 11.74 1.46
CA LEU A 237 22.05 10.42 1.79
C LEU A 237 23.10 9.30 1.70
N SER A 238 24.40 9.63 1.65
CA SER A 238 25.47 8.63 1.52
C SER A 238 25.56 7.66 2.71
N SER A 239 24.99 8.02 3.87
CA SER A 239 24.88 7.15 5.04
C SER A 239 23.65 6.25 5.04
N CYS A 240 22.77 6.38 4.04
CA CYS A 240 21.64 5.48 3.82
C CYS A 240 22.15 4.11 3.38
N VAL A 241 21.62 3.05 3.98
CA VAL A 241 21.92 1.69 3.53
C VAL A 241 20.91 1.27 2.47
N HIS A 242 21.42 0.79 1.34
CA HIS A 242 20.62 0.21 0.27
C HIS A 242 20.50 -1.29 0.50
N LEU A 243 19.28 -1.76 0.70
CA LEU A 243 18.97 -3.17 0.94
C LEU A 243 18.20 -3.73 -0.27
N THR A 244 18.77 -4.76 -0.91
CA THR A 244 18.10 -5.54 -1.96
C THR A 244 17.46 -6.77 -1.35
N VAL A 245 16.29 -7.18 -1.84
CA VAL A 245 15.61 -8.36 -1.33
C VAL A 245 16.17 -9.61 -2.01
N PRO A 246 16.58 -10.65 -1.26
CA PRO A 246 17.08 -11.89 -1.85
C PRO A 246 16.04 -12.58 -2.75
N ASN A 247 16.55 -13.40 -3.68
CA ASN A 247 15.70 -14.28 -4.50
C ASN A 247 14.83 -15.17 -3.60
N ALA A 248 13.54 -15.24 -3.93
CA ALA A 248 12.52 -15.87 -3.11
C ALA A 248 12.05 -17.23 -3.62
N SER A 249 12.76 -17.89 -4.55
CA SER A 249 12.27 -19.13 -5.18
C SER A 249 11.94 -20.24 -4.17
N LYS A 250 12.72 -20.35 -3.08
CA LYS A 250 12.41 -21.30 -1.99
C LYS A 250 11.16 -20.90 -1.21
N ASP A 251 11.00 -19.61 -0.93
CA ASP A 251 9.85 -19.08 -0.22
C ASP A 251 8.56 -19.23 -1.06
N VAL A 252 8.64 -19.00 -2.36
CA VAL A 252 7.55 -19.25 -3.31
C VAL A 252 7.15 -20.73 -3.33
N LEU A 253 8.11 -21.66 -3.19
CA LEU A 253 7.80 -23.08 -3.12
C LEU A 253 7.00 -23.43 -1.85
N ILE A 254 7.34 -22.83 -0.71
CA ILE A 254 6.61 -22.99 0.55
C ILE A 254 5.18 -22.46 0.35
N TYR A 255 5.04 -21.23 -0.13
CA TYR A 255 3.74 -20.61 -0.42
C TYR A 255 2.87 -21.46 -1.35
N LEU A 256 3.40 -21.89 -2.50
CA LEU A 256 2.65 -22.71 -3.46
C LEU A 256 2.21 -24.05 -2.84
N THR A 257 3.10 -24.70 -2.09
CA THR A 257 2.77 -25.98 -1.43
C THR A 257 1.61 -25.81 -0.46
N ASP A 258 1.68 -24.78 0.39
CA ASP A 258 0.65 -24.51 1.40
C ASP A 258 -0.68 -24.11 0.75
N GLU A 259 -0.66 -23.25 -0.27
CA GLU A 259 -1.87 -22.78 -0.95
C GLU A 259 -2.54 -23.87 -1.79
N PHE A 260 -1.78 -24.71 -2.49
CA PHE A 260 -2.37 -25.85 -3.20
C PHE A 260 -2.98 -26.86 -2.23
N LYS A 261 -2.34 -27.08 -1.07
CA LYS A 261 -2.91 -27.89 0.00
C LYS A 261 -4.22 -27.27 0.52
N ARG A 262 -4.25 -25.95 0.75
CA ARG A 262 -5.47 -25.25 1.14
C ARG A 262 -6.57 -25.43 0.11
N ILE A 263 -6.31 -25.21 -1.18
CA ILE A 263 -7.29 -25.43 -2.26
C ILE A 263 -7.83 -26.86 -2.21
N ARG A 264 -6.95 -27.86 -2.04
CA ARG A 264 -7.34 -29.27 -1.93
C ARG A 264 -8.32 -29.52 -0.78
N GLU A 265 -8.16 -28.82 0.33
CA GLU A 265 -8.97 -28.97 1.54
C GLU A 265 -10.28 -28.16 1.47
N THR A 266 -10.30 -27.00 0.80
CA THR A 266 -11.44 -26.06 0.86
C THR A 266 -12.32 -26.03 -0.39
N HIS A 267 -11.78 -26.37 -1.56
CA HIS A 267 -12.50 -26.18 -2.83
C HIS A 267 -13.48 -27.33 -3.13
N ALA A 268 -14.74 -26.99 -3.43
CA ALA A 268 -15.83 -27.97 -3.51
C ALA A 268 -15.62 -29.06 -4.57
N ALA A 269 -15.00 -28.73 -5.72
CA ALA A 269 -14.74 -29.69 -6.79
C ALA A 269 -13.61 -30.70 -6.46
N MET A 270 -12.83 -30.49 -5.40
CA MET A 270 -11.65 -31.30 -5.10
C MET A 270 -12.00 -32.74 -4.72
N ALA A 271 -13.21 -32.99 -4.22
CA ALA A 271 -13.71 -34.33 -3.93
C ALA A 271 -13.73 -35.24 -5.18
N SER A 272 -13.85 -34.66 -6.37
CA SER A 272 -13.88 -35.38 -7.65
C SER A 272 -12.51 -35.51 -8.33
N ILE A 273 -11.47 -34.86 -7.79
CA ILE A 273 -10.11 -34.86 -8.34
C ILE A 273 -9.25 -35.88 -7.59
N SER A 274 -8.52 -36.73 -8.32
CA SER A 274 -7.66 -37.77 -7.73
C SER A 274 -6.41 -37.20 -7.05
N CYS A 275 -5.93 -37.87 -6.00
CA CYS A 275 -4.63 -37.57 -5.39
C CYS A 275 -3.47 -38.28 -6.12
N PRO A 276 -2.24 -37.71 -6.08
CA PRO A 276 -1.90 -36.39 -5.55
C PRO A 276 -2.38 -35.26 -6.48
N TRP A 277 -2.76 -34.12 -5.91
CA TRP A 277 -3.06 -32.91 -6.69
C TRP A 277 -2.57 -31.64 -5.97
N PRO A 278 -1.89 -30.73 -6.69
CA PRO A 278 -1.23 -30.99 -7.97
C PRO A 278 -0.06 -31.96 -7.79
N GLU A 279 0.46 -32.50 -8.90
CA GLU A 279 1.72 -33.24 -8.85
C GLU A 279 2.88 -32.29 -8.47
N GLU A 280 3.89 -32.81 -7.76
CA GLU A 280 5.02 -32.02 -7.26
C GLU A 280 5.83 -31.35 -8.39
N ASN A 281 5.97 -32.03 -9.53
CA ASN A 281 6.59 -31.48 -10.75
C ASN A 281 5.89 -30.20 -11.25
N ILE A 282 4.56 -30.10 -11.12
CA ILE A 282 3.79 -28.91 -11.51
C ILE A 282 4.05 -27.76 -10.56
N ILE A 283 4.10 -28.02 -9.25
CA ILE A 283 4.47 -27.01 -8.24
C ILE A 283 5.88 -26.47 -8.54
N LEU A 284 6.84 -27.36 -8.79
CA LEU A 284 8.22 -26.99 -9.13
C LEU A 284 8.30 -26.22 -10.46
N TYR A 285 7.46 -26.56 -11.45
CA TYR A 285 7.37 -25.83 -12.71
C TYR A 285 6.88 -24.39 -12.50
N ILE A 286 5.78 -24.20 -11.75
CA ILE A 286 5.22 -22.89 -11.42
C ILE A 286 6.24 -22.06 -10.63
N MET A 287 6.91 -22.67 -9.64
CA MET A 287 7.97 -22.03 -8.88
C MET A 287 9.10 -21.53 -9.79
N ARG A 288 9.59 -22.35 -10.72
CA ARG A 288 10.63 -21.93 -11.67
C ARG A 288 10.17 -20.79 -12.56
N LYS A 289 8.93 -20.88 -13.09
CA LYS A 289 8.32 -19.83 -13.92
C LYS A 289 8.16 -18.50 -13.17
N SER A 290 7.86 -18.54 -11.86
CA SER A 290 7.74 -17.35 -11.04
C SER A 290 9.05 -16.55 -10.92
N SER A 291 10.21 -17.21 -11.09
CA SER A 291 11.54 -16.61 -10.87
C SER A 291 11.68 -15.90 -9.51
N GLY A 292 10.97 -16.38 -8.49
CA GLY A 292 10.97 -15.77 -7.14
C GLY A 292 10.00 -14.61 -6.95
N HIS A 293 9.13 -14.32 -7.94
CA HIS A 293 8.08 -13.32 -7.81
C HIS A 293 6.78 -13.95 -7.30
N PHE A 294 6.41 -13.64 -6.07
CA PHE A 294 5.18 -14.15 -5.48
C PHE A 294 3.93 -13.69 -6.22
N ILE A 295 3.94 -12.51 -6.85
CA ILE A 295 2.77 -12.06 -7.63
C ILE A 295 2.41 -13.06 -8.72
N TYR A 296 3.38 -13.75 -9.32
CA TYR A 296 3.11 -14.82 -10.28
C TYR A 296 2.41 -15.98 -9.60
N ALA A 297 2.99 -16.49 -8.51
CA ALA A 297 2.43 -17.60 -7.74
C ALA A 297 1.02 -17.29 -7.21
N ALA A 298 0.83 -16.13 -6.59
CA ALA A 298 -0.45 -15.69 -6.05
C ALA A 298 -1.50 -15.45 -7.14
N THR A 299 -1.10 -15.02 -8.35
CA THR A 299 -2.02 -14.92 -9.50
C THR A 299 -2.45 -16.31 -9.97
N VAL A 300 -1.52 -17.27 -10.03
CA VAL A 300 -1.83 -18.67 -10.33
C VAL A 300 -2.80 -19.27 -9.30
N ILE A 301 -2.49 -19.14 -8.01
CA ILE A 301 -3.35 -19.65 -6.93
C ILE A 301 -4.75 -19.05 -7.03
N ARG A 302 -4.86 -17.72 -7.16
CA ARG A 302 -6.16 -17.04 -7.31
C ARG A 302 -6.93 -17.51 -8.55
N PHE A 303 -6.25 -17.74 -9.66
CA PHE A 303 -6.88 -18.23 -10.88
C PHE A 303 -7.41 -19.67 -10.74
N VAL A 304 -6.67 -20.52 -10.02
CA VAL A 304 -7.01 -21.94 -9.84
C VAL A 304 -8.08 -22.14 -8.75
N GLU A 305 -8.10 -21.33 -7.69
CA GLU A 305 -9.04 -21.49 -6.56
C GLU A 305 -10.47 -21.03 -6.84
N ASP A 306 -10.78 -20.58 -8.06
CA ASP A 306 -12.09 -20.06 -8.42
C ASP A 306 -13.18 -21.13 -8.32
N ASN A 307 -14.12 -20.93 -7.39
CA ASN A 307 -15.23 -21.86 -7.15
C ASN A 307 -16.19 -22.01 -8.33
N ASP A 308 -16.16 -21.11 -9.31
CA ASP A 308 -17.00 -21.21 -10.51
C ASP A 308 -16.39 -22.18 -11.57
N PHE A 309 -15.17 -22.69 -11.37
CA PHE A 309 -14.44 -23.49 -12.36
C PHE A 309 -13.82 -24.77 -11.78
N ASP A 310 -13.46 -25.70 -12.68
CA ASP A 310 -12.67 -26.87 -12.29
C ASP A 310 -11.19 -26.45 -12.08
N PRO A 311 -10.63 -26.64 -10.87
CA PRO A 311 -9.26 -26.23 -10.57
C PRO A 311 -8.22 -27.07 -11.34
N ALA A 312 -8.51 -28.32 -11.67
CA ALA A 312 -7.62 -29.14 -12.49
C ALA A 312 -7.55 -28.62 -13.93
N GLU A 313 -8.69 -28.25 -14.53
CA GLU A 313 -8.70 -27.64 -15.87
C GLU A 313 -7.95 -26.30 -15.88
N ARG A 314 -8.20 -25.44 -14.88
CA ARG A 314 -7.51 -24.14 -14.74
C ARG A 314 -6.00 -24.31 -14.63
N LEU A 315 -5.54 -25.30 -13.86
CA LEU A 315 -4.12 -25.61 -13.71
C LEU A 315 -3.49 -26.08 -15.03
N VAL A 316 -4.21 -26.87 -15.82
CA VAL A 316 -3.77 -27.26 -17.17
C VAL A 316 -3.64 -26.03 -18.07
N MET A 317 -4.62 -25.11 -18.06
CA MET A 317 -4.60 -23.92 -18.92
C MET A 317 -3.32 -23.08 -18.76
N ILE A 318 -2.81 -22.93 -17.54
CA ILE A 318 -1.61 -22.13 -17.25
C ILE A 318 -0.29 -22.90 -17.38
N THR A 319 -0.35 -24.23 -17.46
CA THR A 319 0.85 -25.09 -17.62
C THR A 319 1.11 -25.48 -19.07
N LEU A 320 0.13 -25.29 -19.97
CA LEU A 320 0.29 -25.54 -21.39
C LEU A 320 1.36 -24.62 -22.04
N PRO A 321 2.29 -25.17 -22.85
CA PRO A 321 3.25 -24.37 -23.61
C PRO A 321 2.53 -23.44 -24.58
N GLN A 322 2.88 -22.15 -24.55
CA GLN A 322 2.39 -21.16 -25.54
C GLN A 322 3.14 -21.30 -26.86
N SER A 323 2.43 -21.16 -27.98
CA SER A 323 2.99 -21.25 -29.34
C SER A 323 3.63 -19.94 -29.83
N GLN A 324 3.53 -18.86 -29.06
CA GLN A 324 4.09 -17.57 -29.42
C GLN A 324 5.32 -17.28 -28.56
N GLU A 325 6.49 -17.32 -29.19
CA GLU A 325 7.73 -16.87 -28.55
C GLU A 325 7.60 -15.39 -28.15
N PRO A 326 8.11 -15.00 -26.97
CA PRO A 326 8.21 -13.59 -26.61
C PRO A 326 9.06 -12.85 -27.65
N ASP A 327 8.63 -11.64 -28.04
CA ASP A 327 9.43 -10.81 -28.94
C ASP A 327 10.80 -10.57 -28.28
N PRO A 328 11.92 -10.97 -28.93
CA PRO A 328 13.26 -10.88 -28.34
C PRO A 328 13.67 -9.44 -28.00
N LYS A 329 12.93 -8.41 -28.46
CA LYS A 329 13.13 -7.02 -28.05
C LYS A 329 12.59 -6.69 -26.65
N TYR A 330 11.72 -7.52 -26.07
CA TYR A 330 10.99 -7.24 -24.82
C TYR A 330 11.20 -8.37 -23.79
N VAL A 331 12.45 -8.62 -23.41
CA VAL A 331 12.78 -9.46 -22.26
C VAL A 331 12.65 -8.63 -20.98
N SER A 332 11.41 -8.49 -20.49
CA SER A 332 11.15 -7.91 -19.17
C SER A 332 11.60 -8.89 -18.06
N PRO A 333 12.12 -8.43 -16.91
CA PRO A 333 12.33 -9.26 -15.72
C PRO A 333 11.06 -9.99 -15.22
N ILE A 334 9.90 -9.57 -15.74
CA ILE A 334 8.56 -10.01 -15.37
C ILE A 334 7.84 -10.66 -16.59
N SER A 335 8.55 -11.02 -17.67
CA SER A 335 7.94 -11.54 -18.91
C SER A 335 7.02 -12.74 -18.69
N ALA A 336 7.37 -13.65 -17.77
CA ALA A 336 6.53 -14.78 -17.41
C ALA A 336 5.18 -14.34 -16.81
N LEU A 337 5.14 -13.25 -16.05
CA LEU A 337 3.89 -12.71 -15.52
C LEU A 337 3.05 -12.06 -16.61
N ASP A 338 3.67 -11.39 -17.59
CA ASP A 338 2.96 -10.83 -18.75
C ASP A 338 2.33 -11.95 -19.58
N GLU A 339 3.05 -13.06 -19.78
CA GLU A 339 2.51 -14.28 -20.40
C GLU A 339 1.31 -14.82 -19.61
N LEU A 340 1.41 -14.90 -18.29
CA LEU A 340 0.30 -15.33 -17.42
C LEU A 340 -0.91 -14.39 -17.55
N TYR A 341 -0.70 -13.07 -17.56
CA TYR A 341 -1.78 -12.10 -17.78
C TYR A 341 -2.45 -12.28 -19.13
N LEU A 342 -1.68 -12.46 -20.20
CA LEU A 342 -2.22 -12.74 -21.53
C LEU A 342 -3.01 -14.05 -21.58
N GLN A 343 -2.57 -15.09 -20.87
CA GLN A 343 -3.31 -16.36 -20.76
C GLN A 343 -4.66 -16.18 -20.06
N ILE A 344 -4.67 -15.48 -18.93
CA ILE A 344 -5.89 -15.22 -18.16
C ILE A 344 -6.86 -14.37 -18.98
N LEU A 345 -6.35 -13.30 -19.62
CA LEU A 345 -7.15 -12.42 -20.47
C LEU A 345 -7.66 -13.14 -21.72
N GLY A 346 -6.87 -14.01 -22.33
CA GLY A 346 -7.25 -14.82 -23.49
C GLY A 346 -8.32 -15.87 -23.20
N ALA A 347 -8.44 -16.31 -21.95
CA ALA A 347 -9.53 -17.18 -21.50
C ALA A 347 -10.90 -16.45 -21.41
N VAL A 348 -10.88 -15.11 -21.44
CA VAL A 348 -12.10 -14.29 -21.45
C VAL A 348 -12.48 -13.95 -22.90
N PRO A 349 -13.73 -14.21 -23.33
CA PRO A 349 -14.18 -13.79 -24.66
C PRO A 349 -14.00 -12.28 -24.82
N TYR A 350 -13.12 -11.88 -25.75
CA TYR A 350 -12.84 -10.46 -25.96
C TYR A 350 -14.13 -9.72 -26.31
N ARG A 351 -14.43 -8.69 -25.50
CA ARG A 351 -15.51 -7.75 -25.75
C ARG A 351 -14.87 -6.36 -25.91
N PRO A 352 -15.19 -5.60 -26.97
CA PRO A 352 -14.71 -4.22 -27.13
C PRO A 352 -14.99 -3.33 -25.90
N GLN A 353 -16.02 -3.67 -25.12
CA GLN A 353 -16.37 -2.98 -23.88
C GLN A 353 -15.35 -3.20 -22.76
N LEU A 354 -14.56 -4.28 -22.80
CA LEU A 354 -13.57 -4.59 -21.77
C LEU A 354 -12.40 -3.59 -21.80
N SER A 355 -11.96 -3.15 -22.97
CA SER A 355 -10.90 -2.14 -23.09
C SER A 355 -11.34 -0.78 -22.50
N ARG A 356 -12.64 -0.43 -22.65
CA ARG A 356 -13.21 0.77 -22.00
C ARG A 356 -13.26 0.66 -20.47
N VAL A 357 -13.47 -0.53 -19.92
CA VAL A 357 -13.35 -0.74 -18.47
C VAL A 357 -11.89 -0.64 -18.03
N PHE A 358 -10.95 -1.18 -18.83
CA PHE A 358 -9.52 -1.08 -18.55
C PHE A 358 -8.99 0.36 -18.60
N SER A 359 -9.55 1.25 -19.43
CA SER A 359 -9.17 2.67 -19.41
C SER A 359 -9.54 3.35 -18.08
N VAL A 360 -10.70 3.02 -17.51
CA VAL A 360 -11.10 3.51 -16.17
C VAL A 360 -10.16 2.97 -15.08
N ILE A 361 -9.78 1.70 -15.17
CA ILE A 361 -8.79 1.07 -14.27
C ILE A 361 -7.44 1.80 -14.35
N ALA A 362 -6.95 2.04 -15.56
CA ALA A 362 -5.61 2.56 -15.76
C ALA A 362 -5.45 4.04 -15.39
N VAL A 363 -6.51 4.85 -15.55
CA VAL A 363 -6.52 6.26 -15.11
C VAL A 363 -6.62 6.39 -13.59
N GLY A 364 -6.75 5.27 -12.86
CA GLY A 364 -6.75 5.25 -11.40
C GLY A 364 -8.11 5.61 -10.77
N LEU A 365 -9.17 5.74 -11.57
CA LEU A 365 -10.50 6.12 -11.10
C LEU A 365 -11.26 4.98 -10.39
N ILE A 366 -10.74 3.74 -10.44
CA ILE A 366 -11.42 2.57 -9.89
C ILE A 366 -11.56 2.56 -8.37
N SER A 367 -10.65 3.24 -7.66
CA SER A 367 -10.73 3.35 -6.20
C SER A 367 -11.81 4.34 -5.76
N GLU A 368 -12.28 5.19 -6.67
CA GLU A 368 -13.20 6.30 -6.39
C GLU A 368 -14.60 6.10 -6.97
N LEU A 369 -14.68 5.45 -8.14
CA LEU A 369 -15.94 5.20 -8.81
C LEU A 369 -16.49 3.83 -8.43
N SER A 370 -17.72 3.82 -7.95
CA SER A 370 -18.47 2.57 -7.82
C SER A 370 -18.79 1.98 -9.19
N VAL A 371 -19.02 0.66 -9.25
CA VAL A 371 -19.37 -0.06 -10.48
C VAL A 371 -20.60 0.55 -11.16
N THR A 372 -21.54 1.09 -10.40
CA THR A 372 -22.70 1.81 -10.94
C THR A 372 -22.28 3.10 -11.64
N GLN A 373 -21.42 3.91 -11.02
CA GLN A 373 -20.87 5.13 -11.62
C GLN A 373 -20.02 4.82 -12.86
N ILE A 374 -19.21 3.76 -12.83
CA ILE A 374 -18.46 3.29 -14.01
C ILE A 374 -19.44 2.89 -15.13
N GLY A 375 -20.54 2.21 -14.79
CA GLY A 375 -21.60 1.87 -15.73
C GLY A 375 -22.22 3.10 -16.39
N HIS A 376 -22.57 4.11 -15.59
CA HIS A 376 -23.08 5.38 -16.11
C HIS A 376 -22.07 6.08 -17.03
N LEU A 377 -20.81 6.16 -16.61
CA LEU A 377 -19.75 6.81 -17.37
C LEU A 377 -19.52 6.14 -18.73
N LEU A 378 -19.53 4.81 -18.76
CA LEU A 378 -19.23 4.06 -19.99
C LEU A 378 -20.47 3.71 -20.81
N GLY A 379 -21.68 4.04 -20.34
CA GLY A 379 -22.93 3.60 -20.95
C GLY A 379 -23.14 2.08 -20.89
N LEU A 380 -22.63 1.43 -19.84
CA LEU A 380 -22.71 -0.02 -19.62
C LEU A 380 -23.63 -0.34 -18.44
N LYS A 381 -24.27 -1.51 -18.48
CA LYS A 381 -25.02 -1.98 -17.31
C LYS A 381 -24.06 -2.43 -16.21
N PRO A 382 -24.31 -2.11 -14.93
CA PRO A 382 -23.46 -2.58 -13.82
C PRO A 382 -23.28 -4.10 -13.82
N THR A 383 -24.34 -4.85 -14.15
CA THR A 383 -24.30 -6.32 -14.28
C THR A 383 -23.36 -6.81 -15.39
N GLU A 384 -23.25 -6.09 -16.50
CA GLU A 384 -22.32 -6.43 -17.57
C GLU A 384 -20.87 -6.26 -17.09
N ILE A 385 -20.58 -5.18 -16.36
CA ILE A 385 -19.26 -4.94 -15.77
C ILE A 385 -18.92 -6.07 -14.78
N ILE A 386 -19.83 -6.39 -13.86
CA ILE A 386 -19.62 -7.44 -12.86
C ILE A 386 -19.33 -8.79 -13.53
N LEU A 387 -20.10 -9.17 -14.56
CA LEU A 387 -19.89 -10.43 -15.27
C LEU A 387 -18.56 -10.49 -16.04
N MET A 388 -18.09 -9.35 -16.57
CA MET A 388 -16.77 -9.26 -17.21
C MET A 388 -15.65 -9.41 -16.18
N ILE A 389 -15.73 -8.67 -15.07
CA ILE A 389 -14.71 -8.64 -14.03
C ILE A 389 -14.66 -9.95 -13.24
N ARG A 390 -15.80 -10.62 -13.02
CA ARG A 390 -15.86 -11.91 -12.31
C ARG A 390 -14.97 -12.98 -12.96
N ARG A 391 -14.76 -12.93 -14.28
CA ARG A 391 -13.85 -13.85 -14.99
C ARG A 391 -12.37 -13.46 -14.87
N LEU A 392 -12.09 -12.27 -14.37
CA LEU A 392 -10.78 -11.69 -14.13
C LEU A 392 -10.51 -11.55 -12.62
N HIS A 393 -11.17 -12.33 -11.78
CA HIS A 393 -11.05 -12.25 -10.31
C HIS A 393 -9.60 -12.45 -9.83
N SER A 394 -8.81 -13.24 -10.57
CA SER A 394 -7.37 -13.40 -10.32
C SER A 394 -6.54 -12.13 -10.56
N LEU A 395 -7.11 -11.07 -11.12
CA LEU A 395 -6.44 -9.80 -11.43
C LEU A 395 -7.14 -8.61 -10.78
N ILE A 396 -8.47 -8.64 -10.70
CA ILE A 396 -9.33 -7.55 -10.25
C ILE A 396 -10.33 -8.08 -9.22
N GLU A 397 -10.34 -7.44 -8.06
CA GLU A 397 -11.28 -7.70 -6.98
C GLU A 397 -12.48 -6.75 -7.05
N ILE A 398 -13.66 -7.25 -6.66
CA ILE A 398 -14.85 -6.43 -6.41
C ILE A 398 -15.01 -6.27 -4.90
N LYS A 399 -14.82 -5.06 -4.40
CA LYS A 399 -14.96 -4.72 -2.97
C LYS A 399 -16.32 -4.09 -2.71
N GLU A 400 -16.96 -4.51 -1.64
CA GLU A 400 -18.19 -3.87 -1.15
C GLU A 400 -17.85 -2.85 -0.06
N ARG A 401 -18.32 -1.62 -0.22
CA ARG A 401 -18.20 -0.55 0.77
C ARG A 401 -19.58 -0.03 1.13
N SER A 402 -19.85 0.03 2.42
CA SER A 402 -21.07 0.64 2.96
C SER A 402 -21.01 2.15 2.81
N GLN A 403 -21.93 2.72 2.04
CA GLN A 403 -22.18 4.16 1.96
C GLN A 403 -23.53 4.48 2.61
N GLY A 404 -23.51 4.77 3.92
CA GLY A 404 -24.73 5.01 4.69
C GLY A 404 -25.60 3.74 4.78
N ARG A 405 -26.77 3.76 4.13
CA ARG A 405 -27.70 2.61 4.06
C ARG A 405 -27.54 1.75 2.80
N ALA A 406 -26.71 2.18 1.84
CA ALA A 406 -26.49 1.47 0.58
C ALA A 406 -25.13 0.77 0.58
N VAL A 407 -25.04 -0.38 -0.09
CA VAL A 407 -23.77 -1.06 -0.37
C VAL A 407 -23.38 -0.73 -1.79
N ALA A 408 -22.22 -0.10 -1.96
CA ALA A 408 -21.64 0.21 -3.26
C ALA A 408 -20.47 -0.73 -3.54
N GLN A 409 -20.39 -1.21 -4.77
CA GLN A 409 -19.30 -2.09 -5.23
C GLN A 409 -18.23 -1.26 -5.93
N TYR A 410 -16.96 -1.55 -5.64
CA TYR A 410 -15.78 -0.87 -6.18
C TYR A 410 -14.84 -1.90 -6.80
N LEU A 411 -14.11 -1.50 -7.83
CA LEU A 411 -13.09 -2.35 -8.44
C LEU A 411 -11.73 -2.04 -7.80
N SER A 412 -10.94 -3.07 -7.50
CA SER A 412 -9.57 -2.92 -7.03
C SER A 412 -8.67 -3.87 -7.80
N VAL A 413 -7.58 -3.38 -8.37
CA VAL A 413 -6.54 -4.25 -8.92
C VAL A 413 -5.70 -4.79 -7.77
N TYR A 414 -5.37 -6.08 -7.79
CA TYR A 414 -4.59 -6.70 -6.72
C TYR A 414 -3.14 -6.22 -6.68
N HIS A 415 -2.56 -5.89 -7.84
CA HIS A 415 -1.16 -5.48 -7.90
C HIS A 415 -0.88 -4.52 -9.05
N ALA A 416 -0.08 -3.48 -8.78
CA ALA A 416 0.26 -2.43 -9.74
C ALA A 416 0.96 -2.94 -11.01
N SER A 417 1.63 -4.10 -10.98
CA SER A 417 2.23 -4.70 -12.20
C SER A 417 1.22 -4.98 -13.30
N PHE A 418 -0.05 -5.21 -12.95
CA PHE A 418 -1.12 -5.39 -13.94
C PHE A 418 -1.50 -4.05 -14.59
N LEU A 419 -1.49 -2.95 -13.83
CA LEU A 419 -1.66 -1.59 -14.38
C LEU A 419 -0.50 -1.25 -15.32
N ASP A 420 0.73 -1.57 -14.91
CA ASP A 420 1.93 -1.38 -15.74
C ASP A 420 1.84 -2.19 -17.03
N PHE A 421 1.29 -3.42 -16.97
CA PHE A 421 1.07 -4.28 -18.12
C PHE A 421 0.04 -3.67 -19.09
N LEU A 422 -1.12 -3.23 -18.59
CA LEU A 422 -2.17 -2.61 -19.40
C LEU A 422 -1.71 -1.30 -20.05
N SER A 423 -0.82 -0.56 -19.38
CA SER A 423 -0.32 0.74 -19.86
C SER A 423 0.75 0.63 -20.95
N ASP A 424 1.34 -0.55 -21.15
CA ASP A 424 2.36 -0.78 -22.15
C ASP A 424 1.80 -1.59 -23.33
N PRO A 425 1.70 -1.01 -24.54
CA PRO A 425 1.15 -1.68 -25.71
C PRO A 425 1.98 -2.89 -26.15
N SER A 426 3.29 -2.90 -25.89
CA SER A 426 4.15 -4.02 -26.24
C SER A 426 3.88 -5.25 -25.37
N ARG A 427 3.46 -5.03 -24.12
CA ARG A 427 3.15 -6.07 -23.13
C ARG A 427 1.72 -6.57 -23.28
N SER A 428 0.74 -5.66 -23.28
CA SER A 428 -0.69 -6.00 -23.27
C SER A 428 -1.32 -6.23 -24.63
N ARG A 429 -0.64 -5.85 -25.73
CA ARG A 429 -1.09 -6.11 -27.11
C ARG A 429 -2.51 -5.59 -27.34
N ASN A 430 -3.45 -6.48 -27.67
CA ASN A 430 -4.86 -6.13 -27.93
C ASN A 430 -5.64 -5.72 -26.67
N PHE A 431 -5.07 -5.93 -25.48
CA PHE A 431 -5.66 -5.54 -24.21
C PHE A 431 -5.16 -4.17 -23.72
N HIS A 432 -4.25 -3.54 -24.46
CA HIS A 432 -3.83 -2.18 -24.20
C HIS A 432 -5.03 -1.23 -24.32
N PHE A 433 -5.21 -0.36 -23.33
CA PHE A 433 -6.17 0.75 -23.46
C PHE A 433 -5.47 1.85 -24.26
N SER A 434 -6.06 2.25 -25.39
CA SER A 434 -5.42 3.18 -26.33
C SER A 434 -5.54 4.64 -25.89
N ASP A 435 -4.70 5.53 -26.44
CA ASP A 435 -4.87 6.99 -26.29
C ASP A 435 -6.29 7.45 -26.69
N LYS A 436 -6.90 6.77 -27.65
CA LYS A 436 -8.29 7.02 -28.06
C LYS A 436 -9.28 6.65 -26.96
N ASP A 437 -9.05 5.57 -26.22
CA ASP A 437 -9.88 5.18 -25.08
C ASP A 437 -9.74 6.17 -23.93
N GLN A 438 -8.55 6.75 -23.72
CA GLN A 438 -8.36 7.85 -22.76
C GLN A 438 -9.10 9.13 -23.17
N GLN A 439 -9.02 9.51 -24.45
CA GLN A 439 -9.75 10.67 -24.97
C GLN A 439 -11.27 10.48 -24.85
N ASN A 440 -11.78 9.31 -25.22
CA ASN A 440 -13.20 8.97 -25.07
C ASN A 440 -13.62 9.04 -23.60
N LEU A 441 -12.80 8.49 -22.68
CA LEU A 441 -13.08 8.55 -21.25
C LEU A 441 -13.11 10.01 -20.75
N ALA A 442 -12.18 10.86 -21.20
CA ALA A 442 -12.18 12.28 -20.85
C ALA A 442 -13.46 12.99 -21.36
N THR A 443 -13.91 12.66 -22.57
CA THR A 443 -15.19 13.17 -23.11
C THR A 443 -16.37 12.68 -22.27
N ASP A 444 -16.45 11.38 -21.99
CA ASP A 444 -17.50 10.76 -21.17
C ASP A 444 -17.57 11.44 -19.77
N MET A 445 -16.40 11.76 -19.18
CA MET A 445 -16.31 12.46 -17.89
C MET A 445 -16.83 13.91 -17.98
N LEU A 446 -16.46 14.65 -19.03
CA LEU A 446 -16.92 16.03 -19.25
C LEU A 446 -18.45 16.07 -19.45
N GLU A 447 -19.00 15.12 -20.21
CA GLU A 447 -20.45 15.00 -20.40
C GLU A 447 -21.16 14.69 -19.07
N ALA A 448 -20.66 13.73 -18.28
CA ALA A 448 -21.22 13.40 -16.98
C ALA A 448 -21.19 14.59 -16.00
N LEU A 449 -20.12 15.40 -16.02
CA LEU A 449 -20.03 16.63 -15.22
C LEU A 449 -21.04 17.69 -15.67
N SER A 450 -21.23 17.84 -16.99
CA SER A 450 -22.20 18.80 -17.55
C SER A 450 -23.65 18.47 -17.20
N GLN A 451 -24.02 17.18 -17.22
CA GLN A 451 -25.36 16.72 -16.84
C GLN A 451 -25.65 16.88 -15.33
N ASN A 452 -24.62 16.79 -14.49
CA ASN A 452 -24.75 17.04 -13.05
C ASN A 452 -24.87 18.54 -12.71
N SER A 453 -24.31 19.45 -13.52
CA SER A 453 -24.53 20.89 -13.34
C SER A 453 -25.96 21.33 -13.65
N THR A 454 -26.57 20.77 -14.71
CA THR A 454 -27.95 21.09 -15.10
C THR A 454 -28.98 20.62 -14.06
N HIS A 455 -28.76 19.48 -13.40
CA HIS A 455 -29.65 19.01 -12.33
C HIS A 455 -29.54 19.80 -11.01
N ARG A 456 -28.44 20.52 -10.77
CA ARG A 456 -28.33 21.45 -9.63
C ARG A 456 -29.09 22.75 -9.85
N ASP A 457 -29.10 23.25 -11.08
CA ASP A 457 -29.82 24.48 -11.44
C ASP A 457 -31.34 24.25 -11.49
N GLU A 458 -31.81 23.07 -11.90
CA GLU A 458 -33.24 22.71 -11.86
C GLU A 458 -33.77 22.39 -10.45
N ALA A 459 -32.91 22.05 -9.49
CA ALA A 459 -33.29 21.82 -8.10
C ALA A 459 -33.29 23.10 -7.24
N MET A 460 -32.77 24.21 -7.79
CA MET A 460 -32.78 25.55 -7.16
C MET A 460 -33.78 26.52 -7.82
N ALA A 461 -34.51 26.08 -8.84
CA ALA A 461 -35.66 26.77 -9.43
C ALA A 461 -36.96 26.14 -8.92
#